data_AF-A0A1B0D4U8-F1
#
_entry.id   AF-A0A1B0D4U8-F1
#
_cell.length_a   1.000
_cell.length_b   1.000
_cell.length_c   1.000
_cell.angle_alpha   90.00
_cell.angle_beta   90.00
_cell.angle_gamma   90.00
#
_symmetry.space_group_name_H-M   'P 1'
#
loop_
_entity.id
_entity.type
_entity.pdbx_description
1 polymer ?
#
loop_
_entity_poly.entity_id
_entity_poly.type
_entity_poly.pdbx_seq_one_letter_code
_entity_poly.pdbx_strand_id
1 'polypeptide(L)'
;MPFQTYVTITMLNMHVHPTEKSVKLMERSMYSARYCFVENMTRSGMLHPGMYNILQEWYSSIESMVNIQADLIVYLRTDPEVAYERVKARARSEESCVPLEYLREIHNRYEDWLIHGLHHRPAPVLVLDGNLDLNLIGTEYVRSESSILKPILIENTNRQPILASPSKQTKENF
;
A
#
# COMPACT_ATOMS: atom_id res chain seq x y z
N MET A 1 -15.58 -4.77 14.86
CA MET A 1 -16.34 -4.43 13.64
C MET A 1 -16.54 -2.94 13.43
N PRO A 2 -16.98 -2.14 14.42
CA PRO A 2 -17.16 -0.70 14.23
C PRO A 2 -15.92 0.02 13.70
N PHE A 3 -14.74 -0.39 14.19
CA PHE A 3 -13.46 0.21 13.78
C PHE A 3 -13.15 0.03 12.29
N GLN A 4 -13.25 -1.18 11.74
CA GLN A 4 -12.92 -1.41 10.31
C GLN A 4 -13.92 -0.72 9.38
N THR A 5 -15.20 -0.69 9.75
CA THR A 5 -16.21 0.08 9.02
C THR A 5 -15.90 1.58 9.08
N TYR A 6 -15.49 2.11 10.24
CA TYR A 6 -15.12 3.51 10.39
C TYR A 6 -13.88 3.88 9.54
N VAL A 7 -12.84 3.03 9.54
CA VAL A 7 -11.67 3.19 8.66
C VAL A 7 -12.07 3.19 7.18
N THR A 8 -12.99 2.30 6.80
CA THR A 8 -13.50 2.24 5.43
C THR A 8 -14.20 3.54 5.04
N ILE A 9 -15.06 4.08 5.92
CA ILE A 9 -15.76 5.36 5.68
C ILE A 9 -14.79 6.52 5.58
N THR A 10 -13.80 6.62 6.47
CA THR A 10 -12.83 7.72 6.43
C THR A 10 -11.96 7.66 5.18
N MET A 11 -11.51 6.46 4.77
CA MET A 11 -10.80 6.29 3.50
C MET A 11 -11.67 6.64 2.30
N LEU A 12 -12.94 6.22 2.28
CA LEU A 12 -13.87 6.55 1.19
C LEU A 12 -14.07 8.06 1.07
N ASN A 13 -14.30 8.75 2.20
CA ASN A 13 -14.41 10.20 2.25
C ASN A 13 -13.15 10.87 1.68
N MET A 14 -11.97 10.34 2.00
CA MET A 14 -10.71 10.82 1.43
C MET A 14 -10.62 10.57 -0.08
N HIS A 15 -11.14 9.46 -0.63
CA HIS A 15 -11.14 9.19 -2.08
C HIS A 15 -12.05 10.16 -2.82
N VAL A 16 -13.27 10.41 -2.30
CA VAL A 16 -14.26 11.30 -2.95
C VAL A 16 -14.00 12.79 -2.73
N HIS A 17 -13.12 13.14 -1.79
CA HIS A 17 -12.84 14.55 -1.51
C HIS A 17 -12.33 15.27 -2.77
N PRO A 18 -12.98 16.36 -3.21
CA PRO A 18 -12.56 17.08 -4.40
C PRO A 18 -11.19 17.73 -4.19
N THR A 19 -10.40 17.81 -5.25
CA THR A 19 -9.12 18.51 -5.27
C THR A 19 -9.06 19.41 -6.48
N GLU A 20 -8.49 20.61 -6.31
CA GLU A 20 -8.23 21.54 -7.41
C GLU A 20 -6.93 21.21 -8.15
N LYS A 21 -6.11 20.30 -7.59
CA LYS A 21 -4.84 19.90 -8.17
C LYS A 21 -5.02 18.73 -9.13
N SER A 22 -4.20 18.70 -10.18
CA SER A 22 -4.16 17.61 -11.17
C SER A 22 -3.73 16.27 -10.59
N VAL A 23 -3.02 16.27 -9.46
CA VAL A 23 -2.53 15.06 -8.79
C VAL A 23 -3.04 15.03 -7.36
N LYS A 24 -3.60 13.88 -6.98
CA LYS A 24 -4.04 13.58 -5.62
C LYS A 24 -3.19 12.46 -5.05
N LEU A 25 -2.32 12.79 -4.10
CA LEU A 25 -1.55 11.79 -3.36
C LEU A 25 -2.33 11.35 -2.12
N MET A 26 -2.43 10.04 -1.91
CA MET A 26 -3.12 9.47 -0.76
C MET A 26 -2.20 8.53 0.00
N GLU A 27 -2.16 8.67 1.33
CA GLU A 27 -1.52 7.68 2.19
C GLU A 27 -2.44 6.47 2.33
N ARG A 28 -2.01 5.34 1.76
CA ARG A 28 -2.79 4.10 1.65
C ARG A 28 -4.05 4.28 0.79
N SER A 29 -4.80 3.19 0.66
CA SER A 29 -6.05 3.13 -0.11
C SER A 29 -7.02 2.12 0.48
N MET A 30 -8.29 2.18 0.05
CA MET A 30 -9.27 1.17 0.42
C MET A 30 -8.83 -0.25 0.05
N TYR A 31 -8.10 -0.40 -1.06
CA TYR A 31 -7.53 -1.67 -1.49
C TYR A 31 -6.54 -2.24 -0.47
N SER A 32 -5.67 -1.40 0.11
CA SER A 32 -4.75 -1.85 1.15
C SER A 32 -5.47 -2.24 2.44
N ALA A 33 -6.55 -1.55 2.80
CA ALA A 33 -7.38 -1.93 3.95
C ALA A 33 -8.01 -3.30 3.74
N ARG A 34 -8.56 -3.55 2.55
CA ARG A 34 -9.20 -4.82 2.17
C ARG A 34 -8.19 -5.97 2.08
N TYR A 35 -7.19 -5.88 1.22
CA TYR A 35 -6.31 -7.00 0.87
C TYR A 35 -5.16 -7.23 1.85
N CYS A 36 -4.79 -6.23 2.67
CA CYS A 36 -3.74 -6.40 3.66
C CYS A 36 -4.32 -6.52 5.08
N PHE A 37 -5.01 -5.49 5.57
CA PHE A 37 -5.41 -5.44 6.98
C PHE A 37 -6.58 -6.37 7.31
N VAL A 38 -7.66 -6.33 6.53
CA VAL A 38 -8.83 -7.20 6.75
C VAL A 38 -8.45 -8.66 6.54
N GLU A 39 -7.71 -8.99 5.47
CA GLU A 39 -7.18 -10.34 5.26
C GLU A 39 -6.30 -10.82 6.41
N ASN A 40 -5.42 -9.95 6.94
CA ASN A 40 -4.59 -10.32 8.08
C ASN A 40 -5.44 -10.61 9.32
N MET A 41 -6.43 -9.77 9.61
CA MET A 41 -7.34 -9.97 10.75
C MET A 41 -8.18 -11.25 10.63
N THR A 42 -8.60 -11.61 9.41
CA THR A 42 -9.30 -12.88 9.16
C THR A 42 -8.38 -14.06 9.45
N ARG A 43 -7.13 -14.03 8.95
CA ARG A 43 -6.17 -15.12 9.14
C ARG A 43 -5.69 -15.27 10.58
N SER A 44 -5.56 -14.17 11.32
CA SER A 44 -5.20 -14.19 12.74
C SER A 44 -6.36 -14.58 13.65
N GLY A 45 -7.55 -14.85 13.10
CA GLY A 45 -8.75 -15.20 13.88
C GLY A 45 -9.36 -14.02 14.65
N MET A 46 -8.88 -12.80 14.44
CA MET A 46 -9.40 -11.59 15.09
C MET A 46 -10.72 -11.11 14.46
N LEU A 47 -11.02 -11.55 13.25
CA LEU A 47 -12.25 -11.20 12.53
C LEU A 47 -13.14 -12.44 12.34
N HIS A 48 -14.38 -12.35 12.83
CA HIS A 48 -15.36 -13.42 12.68
C HIS A 48 -15.72 -13.62 11.19
N PRO A 49 -15.89 -14.86 10.68
CA PRO A 49 -16.16 -15.12 9.26
C PRO A 49 -17.41 -14.42 8.71
N GLY A 50 -18.52 -14.40 9.47
CA GLY A 50 -19.73 -13.69 9.05
C GLY A 50 -19.52 -12.17 8.92
N MET A 51 -18.62 -11.62 9.73
CA MET A 51 -18.27 -10.21 9.71
C MET A 51 -17.34 -9.87 8.55
N TYR A 52 -16.42 -10.78 8.22
CA TYR A 52 -15.61 -10.70 7.01
C TYR A 52 -16.49 -10.67 5.74
N ASN A 53 -17.49 -11.57 5.64
CA ASN A 53 -18.40 -11.59 4.48
C ASN A 53 -19.14 -10.26 4.30
N ILE A 54 -19.65 -9.68 5.40
CA ILE A 54 -20.29 -8.36 5.37
C ILE A 54 -19.33 -7.29 4.84
N LEU A 55 -18.09 -7.24 5.32
CA LEU A 55 -17.10 -6.27 4.82
C LEU A 55 -16.83 -6.46 3.32
N GLN A 56 -16.76 -7.70 2.84
CA GLN A 56 -16.54 -7.95 1.42
C GLN A 56 -17.70 -7.47 0.55
N GLU A 57 -18.95 -7.66 0.98
CA GLU A 57 -20.13 -7.11 0.30
C GLU A 57 -20.10 -5.58 0.30
N TRP A 58 -19.70 -4.94 1.40
CA TRP A 58 -19.52 -3.49 1.48
C TRP A 58 -18.46 -2.99 0.51
N TYR A 59 -17.29 -3.61 0.46
CA TYR A 59 -16.22 -3.23 -0.47
C TYR A 59 -16.68 -3.36 -1.92
N SER A 60 -17.33 -4.47 -2.29
CA SER A 60 -17.86 -4.68 -3.63
C SER A 60 -18.97 -3.68 -4.00
N SER A 61 -19.83 -3.32 -3.03
CA SER A 61 -20.86 -2.29 -3.25
C SER A 61 -20.23 -0.92 -3.48
N ILE A 62 -19.26 -0.53 -2.65
CA ILE A 62 -18.55 0.75 -2.78
C ILE A 62 -17.81 0.84 -4.12
N GLU A 63 -17.09 -0.22 -4.52
CA GLU A 63 -16.40 -0.28 -5.82
C GLU A 63 -17.36 -0.12 -7.00
N SER A 64 -18.62 -0.58 -6.88
CA SER A 64 -19.64 -0.42 -7.93
C SER A 64 -20.31 0.96 -7.96
N MET A 65 -20.38 1.64 -6.82
CA MET A 65 -21.11 2.91 -6.66
C MET A 65 -20.21 4.13 -6.78
N VAL A 66 -18.93 4.02 -6.41
CA VAL A 66 -18.00 5.14 -6.30
C VAL A 66 -16.73 4.84 -7.08
N ASN A 67 -16.29 5.80 -7.90
CA ASN A 67 -15.01 5.70 -8.57
C ASN A 67 -13.86 5.92 -7.57
N ILE A 68 -13.32 4.83 -7.05
CA ILE A 68 -12.15 4.80 -6.16
C ILE A 68 -10.87 4.33 -6.88
N GLN A 69 -10.88 4.29 -8.20
CA GLN A 69 -9.76 3.78 -8.99
C GLN A 69 -8.50 4.64 -8.79
N ALA A 70 -7.34 3.97 -8.68
CA ALA A 70 -6.04 4.62 -8.65
C ALA A 70 -5.38 4.53 -10.03
N ASP A 71 -4.65 5.57 -10.43
CA ASP A 71 -3.87 5.60 -11.68
C ASP A 71 -2.47 5.00 -11.51
N LEU A 72 -1.92 5.07 -10.29
CA LEU A 72 -0.62 4.55 -9.91
C LEU A 72 -0.63 4.14 -8.43
N ILE A 73 -0.05 2.97 -8.12
CA ILE A 73 0.24 2.56 -6.75
C ILE A 73 1.74 2.68 -6.52
N VAL A 74 2.14 3.45 -5.51
CA VAL A 74 3.53 3.53 -5.07
C VAL A 74 3.69 2.65 -3.83
N TYR A 75 4.51 1.60 -3.96
CA TYR A 75 4.82 0.68 -2.89
C TYR A 75 6.20 0.99 -2.30
N LEU A 76 6.21 1.53 -1.08
CA LEU A 76 7.43 1.72 -0.29
C LEU A 76 7.80 0.40 0.40
N ARG A 77 8.58 -0.43 -0.29
CA ARG A 77 8.96 -1.76 0.20
C ARG A 77 10.07 -1.62 1.24
N THR A 78 9.79 -2.03 2.47
CA THR A 78 10.72 -1.97 3.61
C THR A 78 10.76 -3.33 4.28
N ASP A 79 11.94 -3.72 4.75
CA ASP A 79 12.13 -4.95 5.49
C ASP A 79 11.41 -4.86 6.86
N PRO A 80 10.74 -5.93 7.32
CA PRO A 80 10.00 -5.91 8.58
C PRO A 80 10.86 -5.49 9.78
N GLU A 81 12.12 -5.90 9.81
CA GLU A 81 13.10 -5.55 10.85
C GLU A 81 13.39 -4.05 10.86
N VAL A 82 13.60 -3.44 9.68
CA VAL A 82 13.81 -2.00 9.55
C VAL A 82 12.55 -1.23 9.94
N ALA A 83 11.37 -1.70 9.53
CA ALA A 83 10.09 -1.11 9.92
C ALA A 83 9.88 -1.18 11.44
N TYR A 84 10.26 -2.29 12.07
CA TYR A 84 10.15 -2.48 13.52
C TYR A 84 11.03 -1.50 14.30
N GLU A 85 12.29 -1.33 13.88
CA GLU A 85 13.18 -0.35 14.50
C GLU A 85 12.66 1.09 14.33
N ARG A 86 12.02 1.41 13.19
CA ARG A 86 11.37 2.72 12.98
C ARG A 86 10.15 2.92 13.88
N VAL A 87 9.33 1.88 14.10
CA VAL A 87 8.20 1.92 15.04
C VAL A 87 8.69 2.19 16.46
N LYS A 88 9.74 1.49 16.90
CA LYS A 88 10.38 1.74 18.20
C LYS A 88 10.92 3.16 18.32
N ALA A 89 11.66 3.63 17.31
CA ALA A 89 12.24 4.98 17.31
C ALA A 89 11.17 6.09 17.36
N ARG A 90 10.01 5.86 16.72
CA ARG A 90 8.88 6.79 16.75
C ARG A 90 8.17 6.83 18.12
N ALA A 91 8.26 5.77 18.91
CA ALA A 91 7.83 5.70 20.31
C ALA A 91 6.38 6.16 20.58
N ARG A 92 5.43 5.79 19.69
CA ARG A 92 4.00 6.01 19.94
C ARG A 92 3.50 5.03 21.00
N SER A 93 2.76 5.53 21.98
CA SER A 93 2.17 4.73 23.06
C SER A 93 1.32 3.58 22.54
N GLU A 94 0.55 3.82 21.49
CA GLU A 94 -0.40 2.90 20.88
C GLU A 94 0.30 1.81 20.04
N GLU A 95 1.52 2.07 19.57
CA GLU A 95 2.31 1.15 18.73
C GLU A 95 3.32 0.33 19.55
N SER A 96 3.47 0.60 20.85
CA SER A 96 4.49 -0.02 21.72
C SER A 96 4.31 -1.53 21.91
N CYS A 97 3.10 -2.04 21.70
CA CYS A 97 2.77 -3.47 21.85
C CYS A 97 2.79 -4.25 20.52
N VAL A 98 3.17 -3.61 19.40
CA VAL A 98 3.15 -4.27 18.08
C VAL A 98 4.33 -5.25 17.98
N PRO A 99 4.10 -6.57 17.83
CA PRO A 99 5.18 -7.54 17.70
C PRO A 99 5.78 -7.48 16.29
N LEU A 100 7.07 -7.82 16.18
CA LEU A 100 7.76 -7.94 14.89
C LEU A 100 7.04 -8.93 13.95
N GLU A 101 6.47 -10.00 14.50
CA GLU A 101 5.75 -11.00 13.71
C GLU A 101 4.52 -10.42 13.00
N TYR A 102 3.79 -9.51 13.65
CA TYR A 102 2.68 -8.81 13.01
C TYR A 102 3.16 -7.97 11.82
N LEU A 103 4.32 -7.31 11.93
CA LEU A 103 4.89 -6.55 10.81
C LEU A 103 5.31 -7.46 9.65
N ARG A 104 5.83 -8.65 9.94
CA ARG A 104 6.14 -9.67 8.93
C ARG A 104 4.89 -10.17 8.22
N GLU A 105 3.83 -10.46 8.96
CA GLU A 105 2.54 -10.86 8.39
C GLU A 105 1.99 -9.80 7.43
N ILE A 106 1.99 -8.53 7.87
CA ILE A 106 1.53 -7.41 7.03
C ILE A 106 2.42 -7.23 5.80
N HIS A 107 3.75 -7.32 5.95
CA HIS A 107 4.68 -7.28 4.82
C HIS A 107 4.34 -8.38 3.79
N ASN A 108 4.15 -9.62 4.24
CA ASN A 108 3.78 -10.72 3.37
C ASN A 108 2.45 -10.48 2.64
N ARG A 109 1.46 -9.85 3.29
CA ARG A 109 0.20 -9.47 2.62
C ARG A 109 0.40 -8.43 1.52
N TYR A 110 1.29 -7.46 1.72
CA TYR A 110 1.64 -6.50 0.68
C TYR A 110 2.40 -7.16 -0.48
N GLU A 111 3.34 -8.07 -0.19
CA GLU A 111 4.04 -8.85 -1.21
C GLU A 111 3.07 -9.70 -2.04
N ASP A 112 2.17 -10.42 -1.37
CA ASP A 112 1.12 -11.23 -1.98
C ASP A 112 0.24 -10.39 -2.93
N TRP A 113 -0.16 -9.20 -2.49
CA TRP A 113 -1.02 -8.31 -3.29
C TRP A 113 -0.27 -7.64 -4.45
N LEU A 114 0.84 -6.95 -4.15
CA LEU A 114 1.45 -6.01 -5.08
C LEU A 114 2.51 -6.67 -5.98
N ILE A 115 3.25 -7.64 -5.46
CA ILE A 115 4.34 -8.31 -6.17
C ILE A 115 3.87 -9.60 -6.82
N HIS A 116 3.33 -10.53 -6.02
CA HIS A 116 2.88 -11.84 -6.50
C HIS A 116 1.56 -11.78 -7.28
N GLY A 117 0.78 -10.70 -7.14
CA GLY A 117 -0.45 -10.49 -7.89
C GLY A 117 -1.57 -11.46 -7.50
N LEU A 118 -1.61 -11.92 -6.24
CA LEU A 118 -2.64 -12.83 -5.72
C LEU A 118 -4.02 -12.15 -5.60
N HIS A 119 -4.05 -10.81 -5.60
CA HIS A 119 -5.27 -10.02 -5.53
C HIS A 119 -5.35 -9.01 -6.68
N HIS A 120 -6.54 -8.48 -6.92
CA HIS A 120 -6.78 -7.48 -7.96
C HIS A 120 -5.92 -6.24 -7.75
N ARG A 121 -5.19 -5.84 -8.81
CA ARG A 121 -4.39 -4.61 -8.85
C ARG A 121 -5.09 -3.60 -9.74
N PRO A 122 -5.66 -2.52 -9.18
CA PRO A 122 -6.42 -1.54 -9.94
C PRO A 122 -5.52 -0.64 -10.80
N ALA A 123 -4.22 -0.57 -10.49
CA ALA A 123 -3.25 0.30 -11.14
C ALA A 123 -1.87 -0.37 -11.30
N PRO A 124 -1.00 0.16 -12.18
CA PRO A 124 0.43 -0.16 -12.18
C PRO A 124 1.06 0.08 -10.80
N VAL A 125 2.05 -0.74 -10.44
CA VAL A 125 2.77 -0.64 -9.17
C VAL A 125 4.21 -0.19 -9.43
N LEU A 126 4.59 0.91 -8.79
CA LEU A 126 5.97 1.38 -8.70
C LEU A 126 6.54 0.96 -7.34
N VAL A 127 7.61 0.19 -7.34
CA VAL A 127 8.25 -0.27 -6.10
C VAL A 127 9.47 0.61 -5.82
N LEU A 128 9.48 1.23 -4.64
CA LEU A 128 10.60 2.03 -4.14
C LEU A 128 11.21 1.36 -2.92
N ASP A 129 12.54 1.40 -2.84
CA ASP A 129 13.29 0.86 -1.70
C ASP A 129 13.13 1.79 -0.49
N GLY A 130 12.28 1.36 0.43
CA GLY A 130 12.00 2.05 1.69
C GLY A 130 13.04 1.78 2.77
N ASN A 131 14.02 0.90 2.56
CA ASN A 131 15.10 0.67 3.53
C ASN A 131 16.16 1.79 3.50
N LEU A 132 16.15 2.62 2.46
CA LEU A 132 17.07 3.75 2.32
C LEU A 132 16.82 4.83 3.39
N ASP A 133 17.89 5.55 3.73
CA ASP A 133 17.83 6.69 4.63
C ASP A 133 17.12 7.89 3.96
N LEU A 134 16.56 8.79 4.77
CA LEU A 134 15.81 9.96 4.29
C LEU A 134 16.64 10.85 3.36
N ASN A 135 17.96 10.87 3.53
CA ASN A 135 18.86 11.64 2.68
C ASN A 135 19.00 11.06 1.26
N LEU A 136 18.74 9.76 1.09
CA LEU A 136 18.89 9.06 -0.19
C LEU A 136 17.56 8.88 -0.92
N ILE A 137 16.43 8.97 -0.20
CA ILE A 137 15.09 8.84 -0.79
C ILE A 137 14.81 9.94 -1.83
N GLY A 138 15.38 11.14 -1.64
CA GLY A 138 15.26 12.24 -2.59
C GLY A 138 15.90 11.90 -3.95
N THR A 139 17.04 11.21 -3.95
CA THR A 139 17.70 10.77 -5.19
C THR A 139 16.90 9.69 -5.90
N GLU A 140 16.34 8.72 -5.16
CA GLU A 140 15.45 7.70 -5.74
C GLU A 140 14.14 8.30 -6.25
N TYR A 141 13.60 9.32 -5.59
CA TYR A 141 12.47 10.08 -6.10
C TYR A 141 12.80 10.74 -7.45
N VAL A 142 13.89 11.50 -7.54
CA VAL A 142 14.29 12.17 -8.80
C VAL A 142 14.48 11.16 -9.93
N ARG A 143 15.03 9.99 -9.61
CA ARG A 143 15.22 8.90 -10.58
C ARG A 143 13.89 8.31 -11.08
N SER A 144 12.90 8.21 -10.19
CA SER A 144 11.58 7.63 -10.48
C SER A 144 10.52 8.67 -10.87
N GLU A 145 10.83 9.96 -10.76
CA GLU A 145 9.92 11.09 -11.02
C GLU A 145 9.28 10.99 -12.41
N SER A 146 10.10 10.72 -13.43
CA SER A 146 9.60 10.56 -14.79
C SER A 146 8.58 9.41 -14.91
N SER A 147 8.69 8.36 -14.09
CA SER A 147 7.77 7.23 -14.10
C SER A 147 6.55 7.43 -13.21
N ILE A 148 6.64 8.30 -12.20
CA ILE A 148 5.50 8.71 -11.37
C ILE A 148 4.60 9.65 -12.17
N LEU A 149 5.19 10.55 -12.97
CA LEU A 149 4.47 11.58 -13.73
C LEU A 149 4.12 11.17 -15.16
N LYS A 150 4.78 10.16 -15.77
CA LYS A 150 4.41 9.67 -17.11
C LYS A 150 2.99 9.09 -17.22
N PRO A 151 2.47 8.30 -16.26
CA PRO A 151 1.08 7.85 -16.27
C PRO A 151 0.09 9.02 -16.26
N ILE A 152 0.49 10.17 -15.70
CA ILE A 152 -0.31 11.41 -15.64
C ILE A 152 -0.29 12.14 -17.01
N LEU A 153 0.69 11.87 -17.88
CA LEU A 153 0.85 12.50 -19.20
C LEU A 153 0.40 11.62 -20.38
N ILE A 154 0.33 10.30 -20.19
CA ILE A 154 -0.02 9.32 -21.23
C ILE A 154 -1.45 8.83 -20.95
N GLU A 155 -2.43 9.66 -21.26
CA GLU A 155 -3.85 9.28 -21.27
C GLU A 155 -4.20 8.25 -22.36
N ASN A 156 -3.24 7.74 -23.14
CA ASN A 156 -3.50 6.84 -24.25
C ASN A 156 -2.41 5.78 -24.42
N THR A 157 -2.84 4.52 -24.32
CA THR A 157 -2.19 3.32 -24.89
C THR A 157 -1.49 2.38 -23.88
N ASN A 158 -2.23 1.31 -23.58
CA ASN A 158 -1.79 -0.03 -23.20
C ASN A 158 -1.17 -0.30 -21.82
N ARG A 159 -1.75 -1.33 -21.19
CA ARG A 159 -1.45 -1.88 -19.86
C ARG A 159 -0.07 -2.55 -19.82
N GLN A 160 0.59 -2.34 -18.68
CA GLN A 160 1.90 -2.84 -18.19
C GLN A 160 3.13 -1.98 -18.56
N PRO A 161 3.87 -1.50 -17.54
CA PRO A 161 4.92 -2.33 -16.94
C PRO A 161 4.98 -2.28 -15.40
N ILE A 162 5.52 -3.35 -14.81
CA ILE A 162 6.08 -3.34 -13.45
C ILE A 162 7.40 -2.57 -13.55
N LEU A 163 7.49 -1.42 -12.88
CA LEU A 163 8.74 -0.66 -12.81
C LEU A 163 9.41 -0.97 -11.48
N ALA A 164 10.33 -1.94 -11.49
CA ALA A 164 11.23 -2.17 -10.38
C ALA A 164 12.45 -1.24 -10.51
N SER A 165 12.70 -0.40 -9.52
CA SER A 165 14.02 0.24 -9.38
C SER A 165 15.05 -0.84 -9.01
N PRO A 166 16.21 -0.93 -9.70
CA PRO A 166 17.23 -1.90 -9.33
C PRO A 166 17.96 -1.45 -8.07
N SER A 167 17.82 -2.20 -6.98
CA SER A 167 18.60 -2.05 -5.75
C SER A 167 20.01 -2.65 -5.92
N LYS A 168 21.01 -1.87 -5.48
CA LYS A 168 22.43 -2.15 -5.17
C LYS A 168 23.10 -3.36 -5.86
N GLN A 169 24.10 -3.05 -6.70
CA GLN A 169 25.22 -3.95 -6.98
C GLN A 169 25.93 -4.31 -5.66
N THR A 170 25.72 -5.51 -5.15
CA THR A 170 26.69 -6.14 -4.25
C THR A 170 27.83 -6.65 -5.13
N LYS A 171 28.93 -5.90 -5.18
CA LYS A 171 30.21 -6.45 -5.60
C LYS A 171 30.70 -7.35 -4.46
N GLU A 172 30.55 -8.65 -4.61
CA GLU A 172 31.46 -9.60 -3.96
C GLU A 172 32.23 -10.32 -5.06
N ASN A 173 33.51 -9.96 -5.15
CA ASN A 173 34.53 -10.75 -5.80
C ASN A 173 34.72 -12.03 -4.97
N PHE A 174 34.66 -13.20 -5.58
CA PHE A 174 35.70 -14.23 -5.56
C PHE A 174 35.43 -15.25 -6.68
#